data_AF-A0A558F7T3-F1
#
_entry.id   AF-A0A558F7T3-F1
#
_cell.length_a   1.000
_cell.length_b   1.000
_cell.length_c   1.000
_cell.angle_alpha   90.00
_cell.angle_beta   90.00
_cell.angle_gamma   90.00
#
_symmetry.space_group_name_H-M   'P 1'
#
loop_
_entity.id
_entity.type
_entity.pdbx_description
1 polymer ?
#
loop_
_entity_poly.entity_id
_entity_poly.type
_entity_poly.pdbx_seq_one_letter_code
_entity_poly.pdbx_strand_id
1 'polypeptide(L)'
;PGSAGPPLPGIDAQIVDTSGKQVDAGRAGYLTVNKPWPGMLRTLYKNDERFIQEYWQEYSDTDSDDPDDWVYFPEDGAKIDGDDYITILGRVDDVINVSGHRLGTMEIESAIVGVEGVAEAAVVGGNHEVKGEAVYAYVITEEGQDEDDEMRGRIIEGVEDA
;
A
#
# COMPACT_ATOMS: atom_id res chain seq x y z
N PRO A 1 -15.65 -16.51 7.74
CA PRO A 1 -15.99 -15.09 8.05
C PRO A 1 -14.71 -14.25 8.04
N GLY A 2 -14.66 -13.17 7.25
CA GLY A 2 -13.45 -12.35 7.06
C GLY A 2 -12.58 -12.72 5.85
N SER A 3 -12.89 -13.81 5.14
CA SER A 3 -12.27 -14.14 3.85
C SER A 3 -13.08 -13.53 2.70
N ALA A 4 -12.38 -13.14 1.63
CA ALA A 4 -12.96 -12.68 0.37
C ALA A 4 -13.55 -13.82 -0.48
N GLY A 5 -13.22 -15.08 -0.15
CA GLY A 5 -13.58 -16.25 -0.94
C GLY A 5 -12.49 -16.68 -1.93
N PRO A 6 -12.79 -17.65 -2.81
CA PRO A 6 -11.89 -18.07 -3.87
C PRO A 6 -11.81 -17.01 -4.99
N PRO A 7 -10.76 -17.08 -5.84
CA PRO A 7 -10.63 -16.19 -6.99
C PRO A 7 -11.83 -16.27 -7.93
N LEU A 8 -12.17 -15.14 -8.58
CA LEU A 8 -13.16 -15.14 -9.66
C LEU A 8 -12.64 -15.94 -10.87
N PRO A 9 -13.53 -16.54 -11.68
CA PRO A 9 -13.12 -17.24 -12.89
C PRO A 9 -12.25 -16.36 -13.80
N GLY A 10 -11.08 -16.86 -14.18
CA GLY A 10 -10.12 -16.15 -15.03
C GLY A 10 -9.16 -15.22 -14.28
N ILE A 11 -9.23 -15.15 -12.94
CA ILE A 11 -8.24 -14.44 -12.11
C ILE A 11 -7.28 -15.48 -11.51
N ASP A 12 -6.02 -15.41 -11.92
CA ASP A 12 -4.94 -16.28 -11.44
C ASP A 12 -4.27 -15.66 -10.21
N ALA A 13 -5.01 -15.62 -9.09
CA ALA A 13 -4.54 -15.05 -7.85
C ALA A 13 -3.68 -16.06 -7.07
N GLN A 14 -2.49 -15.63 -6.67
CA GLN A 14 -1.54 -16.45 -5.89
C GLN A 14 -1.04 -15.69 -4.67
N ILE A 15 -0.60 -16.44 -3.66
CA ILE A 15 0.09 -15.88 -2.50
C ILE A 15 1.55 -16.31 -2.57
N VAL A 16 2.46 -15.35 -2.68
CA VAL A 16 3.90 -15.58 -2.84
C VAL A 16 4.71 -15.02 -1.67
N ASP A 17 5.92 -15.51 -1.47
CA ASP A 17 6.91 -14.91 -0.59
C ASP A 17 7.68 -13.77 -1.28
N THR A 18 8.63 -13.16 -0.57
CA THR A 18 9.50 -12.08 -1.08
C THR A 18 10.36 -12.50 -2.28
N SER A 19 10.45 -13.80 -2.61
CA SER A 19 11.19 -14.30 -3.77
C SER A 19 10.28 -14.64 -4.95
N GLY A 20 8.98 -14.33 -4.86
CA GLY A 20 7.98 -14.65 -5.88
C GLY A 20 7.55 -16.12 -5.87
N LYS A 21 7.90 -16.91 -4.84
CA LYS A 21 7.52 -18.32 -4.76
C LYS A 21 6.23 -18.49 -3.98
N GLN A 22 5.34 -19.33 -4.50
CA GLN A 22 4.08 -19.64 -3.84
C GLN A 22 4.31 -20.18 -2.42
N VAL A 23 3.54 -19.66 -1.45
CA VAL A 23 3.60 -20.10 -0.05
C VAL A 23 2.63 -21.26 0.21
N ASP A 24 2.92 -22.04 1.26
CA ASP A 24 2.03 -23.10 1.73
C ASP A 24 0.69 -22.53 2.25
N ALA A 25 -0.37 -23.34 2.16
CA ALA A 25 -1.69 -22.99 2.67
C ALA A 25 -1.65 -22.58 4.16
N GLY A 26 -2.33 -21.49 4.49
CA GLY A 26 -2.41 -20.88 5.81
C GLY A 26 -1.26 -19.91 6.13
N ARG A 27 -0.17 -19.90 5.34
CA ARG A 27 0.94 -18.96 5.50
C ARG A 27 0.59 -17.61 4.86
N ALA A 28 0.99 -16.53 5.53
CA ALA A 28 0.87 -15.19 4.99
C ALA A 28 1.99 -14.92 3.97
N GLY A 29 1.64 -14.17 2.93
CA GLY A 29 2.54 -13.69 1.90
C GLY A 29 1.90 -12.52 1.14
N TYR A 30 2.35 -12.31 -0.08
CA TYR A 30 1.91 -11.24 -0.96
C TYR A 30 0.92 -11.76 -1.99
N LEU A 31 -0.20 -11.07 -2.13
CA LEU A 31 -1.17 -11.34 -3.18
C LEU A 31 -0.57 -10.89 -4.52
N THR A 32 -0.56 -11.78 -5.51
CA THR A 32 -0.20 -11.47 -6.89
C THR A 32 -1.29 -11.96 -7.84
N VAL A 33 -1.31 -11.41 -9.06
CA VAL A 33 -2.12 -11.94 -10.16
C VAL A 33 -1.19 -12.22 -11.33
N ASN A 34 -1.03 -13.51 -11.66
CA ASN A 34 0.00 -13.96 -12.61
C ASN A 34 -0.48 -13.97 -14.07
N LYS A 35 -1.73 -13.56 -14.32
CA LYS A 35 -2.29 -13.44 -15.67
C LYS A 35 -3.14 -12.18 -15.80
N PRO A 36 -3.05 -11.45 -16.93
CA PRO A 36 -3.92 -10.31 -17.16
C PRO A 36 -5.39 -10.74 -17.28
N TRP A 37 -6.30 -9.88 -16.82
CA TRP A 37 -7.74 -10.09 -16.93
C TRP A 37 -8.44 -8.97 -17.73
N PRO A 38 -9.65 -9.21 -18.26
CA PRO A 38 -10.31 -8.23 -19.16
C PRO A 38 -10.52 -6.83 -18.55
N GLY A 39 -10.70 -6.75 -17.23
CA GLY A 39 -10.91 -5.51 -16.49
C GLY A 39 -9.64 -4.88 -15.92
N MET A 40 -8.46 -5.38 -16.29
CA MET A 40 -7.20 -4.88 -15.79
C MET A 40 -6.95 -3.45 -16.28
N LEU A 41 -6.42 -2.62 -15.38
CA LEU A 41 -5.89 -1.31 -15.69
C LEU A 41 -4.82 -1.40 -16.80
N ARG A 42 -4.79 -0.41 -17.69
CA ARG A 42 -3.93 -0.43 -18.88
C ARG A 42 -2.65 0.35 -18.69
N THR A 43 -2.72 1.44 -17.94
CA THR A 43 -1.61 2.30 -17.56
C THR A 43 -2.09 3.37 -16.56
N LEU A 44 -1.17 4.18 -16.04
CA LEU A 44 -1.43 5.45 -15.39
C LEU A 44 -1.42 6.59 -16.43
N TYR A 45 -2.34 7.55 -16.30
CA TYR A 45 -2.49 8.64 -17.27
C TYR A 45 -1.18 9.43 -17.44
N LYS A 46 -0.61 9.38 -18.65
CA LYS A 46 0.68 10.02 -19.01
C LYS A 46 1.87 9.58 -18.14
N ASN A 47 1.83 8.37 -17.56
CA ASN A 47 2.89 7.90 -16.69
C ASN A 47 3.06 6.37 -16.74
N ASP A 48 3.41 5.86 -17.93
CA ASP A 48 3.62 4.43 -18.17
C ASP A 48 4.80 3.88 -17.36
N GLU A 49 5.85 4.68 -17.13
CA GLU A 49 7.01 4.27 -16.35
C GLU A 49 6.63 3.99 -14.90
N ARG A 50 5.87 4.88 -14.26
CA ARG A 50 5.35 4.64 -12.91
C ARG A 50 4.41 3.45 -12.88
N PHE A 51 3.62 3.23 -13.93
CA PHE A 51 2.76 2.05 -14.00
C PHE A 51 3.56 0.75 -13.90
N ILE A 52 4.68 0.66 -14.61
CA ILE A 52 5.58 -0.51 -14.55
C ILE A 52 6.24 -0.63 -13.17
N GLN A 53 6.78 0.47 -12.65
CA GLN A 53 7.50 0.51 -11.38
C GLN A 53 6.63 0.03 -10.21
N GLU A 54 5.41 0.55 -10.10
CA GLU A 54 4.53 0.30 -8.96
C GLU A 54 3.92 -1.11 -8.98
N TYR A 55 3.56 -1.63 -10.16
CA TYR A 55 2.71 -2.82 -10.24
C TYR A 55 3.37 -4.07 -10.83
N TRP A 56 4.51 -3.94 -11.50
CA TRP A 56 5.10 -5.05 -12.27
C TRP A 56 6.55 -5.32 -11.93
N GLN A 57 7.32 -4.29 -11.59
CA GLN A 57 8.78 -4.40 -11.44
C GLN A 57 9.24 -5.43 -10.40
N GLU A 58 8.50 -5.59 -9.29
CA GLU A 58 8.95 -6.44 -8.16
C GLU A 58 9.04 -7.94 -8.52
N TYR A 59 8.07 -8.45 -9.29
CA TYR A 59 7.95 -9.89 -9.58
C TYR A 59 7.95 -10.22 -11.08
N SER A 60 8.27 -9.25 -11.93
CA SER A 60 8.34 -9.46 -13.39
C SER A 60 9.75 -9.30 -13.92
N ASP A 61 10.05 -9.96 -15.05
CA ASP A 61 11.14 -9.55 -15.92
C ASP A 61 10.63 -8.48 -16.88
N THR A 62 10.93 -7.21 -16.58
CA THR A 62 10.40 -6.06 -17.35
C THR A 62 10.99 -5.94 -18.75
N ASP A 63 12.03 -6.69 -19.08
CA ASP A 63 12.64 -6.76 -20.41
C ASP A 63 12.14 -7.97 -21.22
N SER A 64 11.27 -8.82 -20.64
CA SER A 64 10.75 -10.02 -21.30
C SER A 64 9.54 -9.74 -22.19
N ASP A 65 9.53 -10.37 -23.37
CA ASP A 65 8.38 -10.43 -24.27
C ASP A 65 7.42 -11.60 -23.94
N ASP A 66 7.78 -12.49 -23.01
CA ASP A 66 6.94 -13.61 -22.60
C ASP A 66 5.92 -13.15 -21.54
N PRO A 67 4.60 -13.24 -21.81
CA PRO A 67 3.59 -12.82 -20.85
C PRO A 67 3.61 -13.62 -19.54
N ASP A 68 4.18 -14.83 -19.51
CA ASP A 68 4.29 -15.63 -18.28
C ASP A 68 5.38 -15.09 -17.32
N ASP A 69 6.25 -14.19 -17.80
CA ASP A 69 7.25 -13.49 -16.98
C ASP A 69 6.71 -12.19 -16.35
N TRP A 70 5.43 -11.86 -16.56
CA TRP A 70 4.79 -10.66 -16.02
C TRP A 70 3.80 -10.99 -14.90
N VAL A 71 4.07 -10.48 -13.71
CA VAL A 71 3.26 -10.69 -12.50
C VAL A 71 2.79 -9.35 -11.97
N TYR A 72 1.46 -9.20 -11.88
CA TYR A 72 0.86 -8.01 -11.28
C TYR A 72 0.89 -8.09 -9.76
N PHE A 73 1.47 -7.09 -9.13
CA PHE A 73 1.55 -6.95 -7.69
C PHE A 73 0.72 -5.75 -7.21
N PRO A 74 -0.44 -5.98 -6.59
CA PRO A 74 -1.24 -4.92 -6.00
C PRO A 74 -0.70 -4.42 -4.66
N GLU A 75 0.36 -4.99 -4.08
CA GLU A 75 0.89 -4.63 -2.75
C GLU A 75 -0.05 -4.93 -1.58
N ASP A 76 -0.85 -6.00 -1.69
CA ASP A 76 -1.65 -6.50 -0.58
C ASP A 76 -1.00 -7.74 0.05
N GLY A 77 -0.99 -7.77 1.38
CA GLY A 77 -0.66 -8.94 2.17
C GLY A 77 -1.89 -9.83 2.27
N ALA A 78 -1.73 -11.13 2.04
CA ALA A 78 -2.84 -12.08 2.08
C ALA A 78 -2.38 -13.47 2.53
N LYS A 79 -3.36 -14.32 2.82
CA LYS A 79 -3.16 -15.77 2.99
C LYS A 79 -4.24 -16.53 2.23
N ILE A 80 -3.89 -17.70 1.73
CA ILE A 80 -4.82 -18.66 1.12
C ILE A 80 -4.89 -19.90 2.01
N ASP A 81 -6.08 -20.43 2.26
CA ASP A 81 -6.26 -21.66 3.03
C ASP A 81 -6.37 -22.91 2.13
N GLY A 82 -6.57 -24.08 2.74
CA GLY A 82 -6.64 -25.34 2.02
C GLY A 82 -7.89 -25.53 1.16
N ASP A 83 -8.88 -24.65 1.27
CA ASP A 83 -10.10 -24.64 0.47
C ASP A 83 -10.06 -23.53 -0.61
N ASP A 84 -8.88 -22.95 -0.88
CA ASP A 84 -8.60 -21.83 -1.79
C ASP A 84 -9.26 -20.50 -1.38
N TYR A 85 -9.65 -20.34 -0.10
CA TYR A 85 -10.22 -19.08 0.38
C TYR A 85 -9.11 -18.08 0.69
N ILE A 86 -9.17 -16.94 0.00
CA ILE A 86 -8.21 -15.85 0.19
C ILE A 86 -8.71 -14.93 1.31
N THR A 87 -7.82 -14.62 2.25
CA THR A 87 -8.04 -13.60 3.29
C THR A 87 -7.02 -12.49 3.09
N ILE A 88 -7.52 -11.28 2.82
CA ILE A 88 -6.68 -10.07 2.74
C ILE A 88 -6.33 -9.64 4.16
N LEU A 89 -5.05 -9.42 4.42
CA LEU A 89 -4.50 -9.05 5.73
C LEU A 89 -4.26 -7.55 5.86
N GLY A 90 -4.09 -6.84 4.74
CA GLY A 90 -3.85 -5.39 4.70
C GLY A 90 -2.92 -5.02 3.55
N ARG A 91 -2.61 -3.73 3.46
CA ARG A 91 -1.60 -3.21 2.54
C ARG A 91 -0.19 -3.54 3.04
N VAL A 92 0.71 -3.76 2.10
CA VAL A 92 2.14 -4.00 2.34
C VAL A 92 2.90 -2.69 2.22
N ASP A 93 2.48 -1.86 1.27
CA ASP A 93 2.89 -0.49 1.10
C ASP A 93 2.25 0.41 2.16
N ASP A 94 2.83 1.59 2.23
CA ASP A 94 2.59 2.69 3.15
C ASP A 94 1.22 3.37 2.91
N VAL A 95 0.13 2.58 2.92
CA VAL A 95 -1.25 3.05 2.76
C VAL A 95 -2.09 2.63 3.96
N ILE A 96 -2.77 3.61 4.55
CA ILE A 96 -3.65 3.45 5.71
C ILE A 96 -5.10 3.64 5.32
N ASN A 97 -6.01 2.89 5.94
CA ASN A 97 -7.45 2.93 5.70
C ASN A 97 -8.20 3.59 6.86
N VAL A 98 -8.42 4.89 6.74
CA VAL A 98 -9.09 5.69 7.76
C VAL A 98 -10.54 5.92 7.36
N SER A 99 -11.47 5.29 8.07
CA SER A 99 -12.92 5.43 7.84
C SER A 99 -13.33 5.11 6.38
N GLY A 100 -12.69 4.11 5.76
CA GLY A 100 -12.95 3.69 4.39
C GLY A 100 -12.20 4.48 3.31
N HIS A 101 -11.41 5.49 3.69
CA HIS A 101 -10.56 6.25 2.76
C HIS A 101 -9.15 5.68 2.78
N ARG A 102 -8.61 5.41 1.59
CA ARG A 102 -7.22 4.99 1.42
C ARG A 102 -6.35 6.23 1.32
N LEU A 103 -5.43 6.38 2.26
CA LEU A 103 -4.50 7.50 2.35
C LEU A 103 -3.07 6.94 2.27
N GLY A 104 -2.24 7.49 1.38
CA GLY A 104 -0.80 7.21 1.43
C GLY A 104 -0.18 7.91 2.63
N THR A 105 0.61 7.20 3.44
CA THR A 105 1.33 7.83 4.55
C THR A 105 2.32 8.86 4.01
N MET A 106 2.94 8.59 2.86
CA MET A 106 3.90 9.50 2.22
C MET A 106 3.27 10.83 1.77
N GLU A 107 1.98 10.83 1.37
CA GLU A 107 1.27 12.07 1.03
C GLU A 107 1.12 12.95 2.29
N ILE A 108 0.78 12.34 3.42
CA ILE A 108 0.64 13.03 4.71
C ILE A 108 2.02 13.47 5.22
N GLU A 109 3.04 12.63 5.15
CA GLU A 109 4.43 12.98 5.51
C GLU A 109 4.93 14.18 4.70
N SER A 110 4.69 14.17 3.38
CA SER A 110 5.08 15.28 2.51
C SER A 110 4.36 16.58 2.87
N ALA A 111 3.08 16.53 3.23
CA ALA A 111 2.34 17.71 3.68
C ALA A 111 2.90 18.25 5.01
N ILE A 112 3.24 17.37 5.95
CA ILE A 112 3.85 17.74 7.25
C ILE A 112 5.25 18.35 7.04
N VAL A 113 6.10 17.74 6.22
CA VAL A 113 7.45 18.25 5.89
C VAL A 113 7.39 19.59 5.14
N GLY A 114 6.28 19.90 4.47
CA GLY A 114 6.05 21.19 3.83
C GLY A 114 5.87 22.37 4.80
N VAL A 115 5.65 22.10 6.10
CA VAL A 115 5.46 23.14 7.11
C VAL A 115 6.81 23.67 7.60
N GLU A 116 7.02 24.98 7.48
CA GLU A 116 8.26 25.65 7.90
C GLU A 116 8.57 25.39 9.39
N GLY A 117 9.77 24.85 9.65
CA GLY A 117 10.22 24.44 10.97
C GLY A 117 10.17 22.93 11.23
N VAL A 118 9.64 22.13 10.30
CA VAL A 118 9.70 20.66 10.33
C VAL A 118 10.92 20.16 9.55
N ALA A 119 11.69 19.24 10.15
CA ALA A 119 12.83 18.59 9.52
C ALA A 119 12.45 17.25 8.86
N GLU A 120 11.78 16.37 9.60
CA GLU A 120 11.40 15.04 9.15
C GLU A 120 10.04 14.64 9.73
N ALA A 121 9.31 13.77 9.01
CA ALA A 121 8.07 13.18 9.47
C ALA A 121 7.96 11.71 9.08
N ALA A 122 7.31 10.93 9.93
CA ALA A 122 6.94 9.54 9.65
C ALA A 122 5.48 9.30 10.07
N VAL A 123 4.68 8.70 9.19
CA VAL A 123 3.25 8.46 9.40
C VAL A 123 2.95 6.98 9.36
N VAL A 124 2.20 6.51 10.35
CA VAL A 124 1.77 5.10 10.45
C VAL A 124 0.29 5.01 10.76
N GLY A 125 -0.31 3.88 10.38
CA GLY A 125 -1.66 3.50 10.78
C GLY A 125 -1.65 2.87 12.16
N GLY A 126 -2.62 3.24 13.00
CA GLY A 126 -2.87 2.57 14.27
C GLY A 126 -4.33 2.21 14.44
N ASN A 127 -4.61 1.11 15.13
CA ASN A 127 -5.98 0.64 15.40
C ASN A 127 -6.82 1.72 16.11
N HIS A 128 -8.04 1.95 15.62
CA HIS A 128 -8.98 2.90 16.19
C HIS A 128 -10.41 2.35 16.16
N GLU A 129 -11.05 2.24 17.33
CA GLU A 129 -12.34 1.52 17.51
C GLU A 129 -13.46 1.97 16.58
N VAL A 130 -13.52 3.27 16.25
CA VAL A 130 -14.58 3.83 15.38
C VAL A 130 -14.18 3.90 13.91
N LYS A 131 -12.91 4.14 13.60
CA LYS A 131 -12.44 4.49 12.25
C LYS A 131 -11.83 3.30 11.50
N GLY A 132 -11.68 2.15 12.16
CA GLY A 132 -10.81 1.07 11.70
C GLY A 132 -9.37 1.41 12.05
N GLU A 133 -8.79 2.36 11.32
CA GLU A 133 -7.46 2.91 11.58
C GLU A 133 -7.50 4.42 11.81
N ALA A 134 -6.49 4.95 12.49
CA ALA A 134 -6.20 6.35 12.65
C ALA A 134 -4.76 6.67 12.23
N VAL A 135 -4.56 7.90 11.77
CA VAL A 135 -3.25 8.44 11.41
C VAL A 135 -2.47 8.77 12.68
N TYR A 136 -1.25 8.24 12.81
CA TYR A 136 -0.28 8.65 13.81
C TYR A 136 0.94 9.23 13.09
N ALA A 137 1.27 10.49 13.37
CA ALA A 137 2.43 11.17 12.83
C ALA A 137 3.48 11.39 13.93
N TYR A 138 4.73 11.06 13.62
CA TYR A 138 5.91 11.40 14.41
C TYR A 138 6.67 12.48 13.64
N VAL A 139 7.00 13.58 14.31
CA VAL A 139 7.58 14.75 13.66
C VAL A 139 8.83 15.18 14.42
N ILE A 140 9.88 15.50 13.67
CA ILE A 140 11.11 16.09 14.18
C ILE A 140 11.16 17.52 13.65
N THR A 141 11.35 18.49 14.54
CA THR A 141 11.49 19.90 14.17
C THR A 141 12.94 20.25 13.82
N GLU A 142 13.13 21.32 13.07
CA GLU A 142 14.45 21.89 12.81
C GLU A 142 15.10 22.40 14.11
N GLU A 143 16.44 22.44 14.14
CA GLU A 143 17.17 22.91 15.32
C GLU A 143 16.75 24.33 15.74
N GLY A 144 16.32 24.48 16.99
CA GLY A 144 15.90 25.76 17.55
C GLY A 144 14.42 26.11 17.37
N GLN A 145 13.61 25.21 16.81
CA GLN A 145 12.15 25.33 16.76
C GLN A 145 11.51 24.68 18.00
N ASP A 146 10.47 25.33 18.54
CA ASP A 146 9.73 24.83 19.70
C ASP A 146 8.74 23.71 19.30
N GLU A 147 8.74 22.61 20.07
CA GLU A 147 7.80 21.48 19.92
C GLU A 147 6.52 21.73 20.73
N ASP A 148 5.78 22.78 20.37
CA ASP A 148 4.61 23.24 21.12
C ASP A 148 3.27 23.04 20.38
N ASP A 149 2.18 23.45 21.04
CA ASP A 149 0.83 23.36 20.46
C ASP A 149 0.64 24.27 19.24
N GLU A 150 1.46 25.33 19.10
CA GLU A 150 1.42 26.21 17.92
C GLU A 150 2.02 25.51 16.70
N MET A 151 3.20 24.88 16.86
CA MET A 151 3.80 24.03 15.83
C MET A 151 2.84 22.92 15.41
N ARG A 152 2.22 22.24 16.40
CA ARG A 152 1.24 21.19 16.12
C ARG A 152 0.03 21.72 15.35
N GLY A 153 -0.48 22.90 15.69
CA GLY A 153 -1.60 23.53 14.99
C GLY A 153 -1.28 23.82 13.53
N ARG A 154 -0.10 24.38 13.25
CA ARG A 154 0.39 24.66 11.90
C ARG A 154 0.55 23.39 11.06
N ILE A 155 1.01 22.30 11.68
CA ILE A 155 1.11 20.99 11.02
C ILE A 155 -0.27 20.47 10.62
N ILE A 156 -1.27 20.55 11.51
CA ILE A 156 -2.63 20.12 11.19
C ILE A 156 -3.22 20.94 10.04
N GLU A 157 -3.09 22.27 10.10
CA GLU A 157 -3.56 23.17 9.04
C GLU A 157 -2.87 22.85 7.69
N GLY A 158 -1.55 22.63 7.70
CA GLY A 158 -0.80 22.26 6.50
C GLY A 158 -1.23 20.94 5.86
N VAL A 159 -1.70 19.96 6.66
CA VAL A 159 -2.24 18.69 6.15
C VAL A 159 -3.68 18.87 5.63
N GLU A 160 -4.48 19.74 6.24
CA GLU A 160 -5.87 20.02 5.81
C GLU A 160 -5.95 20.81 4.50
N ASP A 161 -4.94 21.63 4.21
CA ASP A 161 -4.86 22.48 3.01
C ASP A 161 -4.26 21.78 1.77
N ALA A 162 -3.62 20.62 1.94
CA ALA A 162 -2.95 19.85 0.88
C ALA A 162 -3.95 19.03 0.03
#